data_AF-A0A7Y2MKG6-F1
#
_entry.id   AF-A0A7Y2MKG6-F1
#
_cell.length_a   1.000
_cell.length_b   1.000
_cell.length_c   1.000
_cell.angle_alpha   90.00
_cell.angle_beta   90.00
_cell.angle_gamma   90.00
#
_symmetry.space_group_name_H-M   'P 1'
#
loop_
_entity.id
_entity.type
_entity.pdbx_description
1 polymer ?
#
loop_
_entity_poly.entity_id
_entity_poly.type
_entity_poly.pdbx_seq_one_letter_code
_entity_poly.pdbx_strand_id
1 'polypeptide(L)'
;MPDAAVILPGFFGKLPAMGDFVTRGLTASFVGPWDRWITRHLVHRFSEGSVSAHLALRFILGPEAFGPMTGVVMASADRAGRRFPLTIAAAPPIASTDIATLAADWPEALEAAGKSASDGAMDGDGLAARLVAPP
;
A
#
# COMPACT_ATOMS: atom_id res chain seq x y z
N MET A 1 30.88 0.58 3.85
CA MET A 1 29.67 -0.25 3.84
C MET A 1 28.85 0.19 2.65
N PRO A 2 28.28 -0.71 1.81
CA PRO A 2 27.33 -0.24 0.82
C PRO A 2 26.14 0.34 1.59
N ASP A 3 25.74 1.57 1.23
CA ASP A 3 24.49 2.14 1.71
C ASP A 3 23.42 1.08 1.56
N ALA A 4 22.77 0.71 2.66
CA ALA A 4 21.57 -0.09 2.58
C ALA A 4 20.61 0.72 1.70
N ALA A 5 20.40 0.28 0.45
CA ALA A 5 19.55 0.96 -0.49
C ALA A 5 18.23 1.24 0.24
N VAL A 6 17.93 2.52 0.46
CA VAL A 6 16.74 2.91 1.21
C VAL A 6 15.55 2.39 0.43
N ILE A 7 14.88 1.38 0.97
CA ILE A 7 13.70 0.82 0.32
C ILE A 7 12.52 1.72 0.67
N LEU A 8 12.21 2.63 -0.24
CA LEU A 8 11.10 3.57 -0.06
C LEU A 8 9.77 2.90 -0.42
N PRO A 9 8.71 3.07 0.40
CA PRO A 9 7.37 2.64 0.05
C PRO A 9 6.86 3.35 -1.21
N GLY A 10 6.13 2.59 -2.02
CA GLY A 10 5.25 3.11 -3.05
C GLY A 10 3.79 2.79 -2.74
N PHE A 11 2.88 3.27 -3.58
CA PHE A 11 1.46 3.00 -3.44
C PHE A 11 0.76 2.84 -4.80
N PHE A 12 -0.35 2.12 -4.77
CA PHE A 12 -1.25 1.87 -5.90
C PHE A 12 -2.70 1.82 -5.41
N GLY A 13 -3.62 2.45 -6.13
CA GLY A 13 -5.06 2.34 -5.87
C GLY A 13 -5.77 3.65 -6.10
N LYS A 14 -6.80 3.93 -5.29
CA LYS A 14 -7.56 5.18 -5.36
C LYS A 14 -7.35 6.04 -4.13
N LEU A 15 -7.50 7.35 -4.31
CA LEU A 15 -7.48 8.35 -3.26
C LEU A 15 -8.64 9.32 -3.47
N PRO A 16 -9.31 9.81 -2.41
CA PRO A 16 -10.42 10.75 -2.53
C PRO A 16 -10.05 12.07 -3.23
N ALA A 17 -8.80 12.49 -3.08
CA ALA A 17 -8.26 13.68 -3.73
C ALA A 17 -8.03 13.50 -5.25
N MET A 18 -8.04 12.27 -5.75
CA MET A 18 -7.74 11.93 -7.15
C MET A 18 -8.99 11.46 -7.89
N GLY A 19 -9.04 11.73 -9.20
CA GLY A 19 -10.16 11.33 -10.07
C GLY A 19 -10.06 9.91 -10.63
N ASP A 20 -8.88 9.30 -10.59
CA ASP A 20 -8.61 7.97 -11.14
C ASP A 20 -7.54 7.25 -10.31
N PHE A 21 -7.14 6.06 -10.75
CA PHE A 21 -6.04 5.31 -10.15
C PHE A 21 -4.75 6.12 -10.08
N VAL A 22 -4.05 5.97 -8.97
CA VAL A 22 -2.73 6.54 -8.74
C VAL A 22 -1.73 5.42 -8.46
N THR A 23 -0.54 5.57 -9.03
CA THR A 23 0.60 4.68 -8.81
C THR A 23 1.85 5.51 -8.62
N ARG A 24 2.64 5.24 -7.58
CA ARG A 24 3.93 5.90 -7.36
C ARG A 24 4.89 5.01 -6.59
N GLY A 25 6.16 5.00 -6.96
CA GLY A 25 7.21 4.24 -6.25
C GLY A 25 7.12 2.71 -6.38
N LEU A 26 6.11 2.18 -7.08
CA LEU A 26 5.95 0.74 -7.34
C LEU A 26 6.29 0.40 -8.78
N THR A 27 6.92 -0.77 -8.98
CA THR A 27 7.26 -1.26 -10.31
C THR A 27 6.04 -1.80 -11.04
N ALA A 28 6.01 -1.67 -12.37
CA ALA A 28 4.93 -2.23 -13.19
C ALA A 28 4.84 -3.76 -13.07
N SER A 29 5.97 -4.44 -12.81
CA SER A 29 6.03 -5.89 -12.59
C SER A 29 5.30 -6.33 -11.32
N PHE A 30 5.19 -5.47 -10.32
CA PHE A 30 4.36 -5.70 -9.14
C PHE A 30 2.90 -5.26 -9.38
N VAL A 31 2.70 -4.02 -9.85
CA VAL A 31 1.37 -3.40 -9.95
C VAL A 31 0.43 -4.18 -10.87
N GLY A 32 0.91 -4.63 -12.04
CA GLY A 32 0.06 -5.34 -13.01
C GLY A 32 -0.59 -6.62 -12.47
N PRO A 33 0.19 -7.60 -11.96
CA PRO A 33 -0.40 -8.81 -11.39
C PRO A 33 -1.09 -8.56 -10.04
N TRP A 34 -0.62 -7.61 -9.24
CA TRP A 34 -1.26 -7.22 -7.99
C TRP A 34 -2.67 -6.66 -8.21
N ASP A 35 -2.84 -5.73 -9.15
CA ASP A 35 -4.14 -5.16 -9.53
C ASP A 35 -5.15 -6.26 -9.91
N ARG A 36 -4.75 -7.20 -10.77
CA ARG A 36 -5.60 -8.32 -11.16
C ARG A 36 -6.01 -9.18 -9.96
N TRP A 37 -5.09 -9.43 -9.03
CA TRP A 37 -5.35 -10.24 -7.85
C TRP A 37 -6.29 -9.53 -6.86
N ILE A 38 -6.02 -8.26 -6.52
CA ILE A 38 -6.88 -7.51 -5.60
C ILE A 38 -8.25 -7.25 -6.19
N THR A 39 -8.35 -6.99 -7.50
CA THR A 39 -9.62 -6.80 -8.19
C THR A 39 -10.48 -8.07 -8.08
N ARG A 40 -9.87 -9.24 -8.22
CA ARG A 40 -10.58 -10.52 -8.15
C ARG A 40 -10.98 -10.90 -6.72
N HIS A 41 -10.14 -10.60 -5.72
CA HIS A 41 -10.26 -11.23 -4.40
C HIS A 41 -10.57 -10.26 -3.25
N LEU A 42 -10.19 -8.99 -3.36
CA LEU A 42 -10.27 -8.04 -2.24
C LEU A 42 -11.23 -6.87 -2.51
N VAL A 43 -11.39 -6.41 -3.75
CA VAL A 43 -12.22 -5.23 -4.06
C VAL A 43 -13.64 -5.38 -3.49
N HIS A 44 -14.28 -6.55 -3.65
CA HIS A 44 -15.61 -6.80 -3.10
C HIS A 44 -15.66 -6.64 -1.57
N ARG A 45 -14.62 -7.10 -0.86
CA ARG A 45 -14.55 -7.07 0.61
C ARG A 45 -14.46 -5.64 1.13
N PHE A 46 -13.65 -4.81 0.48
CA PHE A 46 -13.52 -3.38 0.80
C PHE A 46 -14.70 -2.55 0.29
N SER A 47 -15.39 -3.01 -0.76
CA SER A 47 -16.51 -2.28 -1.37
C SER A 47 -17.84 -2.51 -0.68
N GLU A 48 -18.06 -3.69 -0.09
CA GLU A 48 -19.33 -4.05 0.57
C GLU A 48 -19.39 -3.60 2.03
N GLY A 49 -18.34 -2.95 2.56
CA GLY A 49 -18.24 -2.59 3.98
C GLY A 49 -18.02 -3.79 4.91
N SER A 50 -17.78 -4.99 4.34
CA SER A 50 -17.44 -6.19 5.11
C SER A 50 -16.10 -6.05 5.85
N VAL A 51 -15.25 -5.14 5.37
CA VAL A 51 -14.04 -4.67 6.03
C VAL A 51 -14.34 -3.26 6.54
N SER A 52 -14.20 -3.06 7.86
CA SER A 52 -14.34 -1.73 8.47
C SER A 52 -13.44 -0.73 7.74
N ALA A 53 -13.90 0.51 7.53
CA ALA A 53 -13.07 1.59 6.98
C ALA A 53 -11.78 1.81 7.79
N HIS A 54 -11.74 1.31 9.03
CA HIS A 54 -10.61 1.41 9.95
C HIS A 54 -9.69 0.18 9.94
N LEU A 55 -10.01 -0.86 9.17
CA LEU A 55 -9.21 -2.07 9.10
C LEU A 55 -8.23 -2.00 7.92
N ALA A 56 -6.94 -2.16 8.23
CA ALA A 56 -5.90 -2.40 7.25
C ALA A 56 -5.53 -3.90 7.23
N LEU A 57 -5.38 -4.45 6.04
CA LEU A 57 -4.84 -5.79 5.82
C LEU A 57 -3.32 -5.67 5.59
N ARG A 58 -2.52 -6.07 6.58
CA ARG A 58 -1.08 -6.23 6.44
C ARG A 58 -0.76 -7.49 5.63
N PHE A 59 0.25 -7.43 4.76
CA PHE A 59 0.70 -8.57 3.98
C PHE A 59 2.23 -8.65 3.87
N ILE A 60 2.70 -9.89 3.66
CA ILE A 60 4.07 -10.22 3.27
C ILE A 60 3.96 -11.20 2.10
N LEU A 61 4.66 -10.92 1.01
CA LEU A 61 4.73 -11.73 -0.19
C LEU A 61 6.13 -12.29 -0.36
N GLY A 62 6.20 -13.58 -0.67
CA GLY A 62 7.44 -14.24 -1.05
C GLY A 62 7.83 -13.96 -2.51
N PRO A 63 9.04 -14.36 -2.93
CA PRO A 63 9.55 -14.13 -4.28
C PRO A 63 8.66 -14.74 -5.38
N GLU A 64 8.02 -15.88 -5.10
CA GLU A 64 7.17 -16.62 -6.06
C GLU A 64 5.78 -15.99 -6.29
N ALA A 65 5.42 -14.93 -5.56
CA ALA A 65 4.14 -14.26 -5.73
C ALA A 65 4.21 -13.18 -6.84
N PHE A 66 4.41 -11.92 -6.45
CA PHE A 66 4.52 -10.77 -7.36
C PHE A 66 5.90 -10.10 -7.21
N GLY A 67 6.88 -10.90 -6.80
CA GLY A 67 8.12 -10.44 -6.18
C GLY A 67 7.96 -10.27 -4.65
N PRO A 68 9.09 -10.25 -3.92
CA PRO A 68 9.07 -10.12 -2.47
C PRO A 68 8.61 -8.71 -2.10
N MET A 69 7.50 -8.60 -1.36
CA MET A 69 6.90 -7.31 -0.99
C MET A 69 6.29 -7.39 0.41
N THR A 70 6.32 -6.29 1.15
CA THR A 70 5.53 -6.10 2.36
C THR A 70 4.69 -4.84 2.22
N GLY A 71 3.52 -4.82 2.84
CA GLY A 71 2.63 -3.68 2.71
C GLY A 71 1.31 -3.82 3.44
N VAL A 72 0.46 -2.83 3.18
CA VAL A 72 -0.88 -2.70 3.75
C VAL A 72 -1.89 -2.43 2.64
N VAL A 73 -3.11 -2.95 2.82
CA VAL A 73 -4.26 -2.67 1.97
C VAL A 73 -5.38 -2.13 2.83
N MET A 74 -6.00 -1.03 2.43
CA MET A 74 -7.10 -0.40 3.18
C MET A 74 -8.22 0.08 2.28
N ALA A 75 -9.40 0.27 2.86
CA ALA A 75 -10.56 0.79 2.15
C ALA A 75 -10.27 2.21 1.62
N SER A 76 -10.61 2.46 0.35
CA SER A 76 -10.50 3.78 -0.26
C SER A 76 -11.50 3.93 -1.42
N ALA A 77 -11.65 5.15 -1.91
CA ALA A 77 -12.44 5.51 -3.08
C ALA A 77 -11.80 6.72 -3.78
N ASP A 78 -12.10 6.90 -5.08
CA ASP A 78 -11.76 8.15 -5.76
C ASP A 78 -12.75 9.27 -5.43
N ARG A 79 -12.49 10.47 -5.98
CA ARG A 79 -13.36 11.65 -5.86
C ARG A 79 -14.81 11.42 -6.30
N ALA A 80 -15.06 10.45 -7.19
CA ALA A 80 -16.40 10.11 -7.65
C ALA A 80 -17.09 9.03 -6.77
N GLY A 81 -16.43 8.58 -5.70
CA GLY A 81 -16.94 7.55 -4.80
C GLY A 81 -16.81 6.12 -5.34
N ARG A 82 -16.10 5.91 -6.45
CA ARG A 82 -15.89 4.56 -7.01
C ARG A 82 -14.86 3.84 -6.13
N ARG A 83 -15.32 2.85 -5.37
CA ARG A 83 -14.51 2.12 -4.39
C ARG A 83 -13.43 1.28 -5.07
N PHE A 84 -12.23 1.41 -4.56
CA PHE A 84 -11.09 0.54 -4.86
C PHE A 84 -10.05 0.73 -3.75
N PRO A 85 -9.49 -0.33 -3.18
CA PRO A 85 -8.61 -0.22 -2.04
C PRO A 85 -7.30 0.52 -2.38
N LEU A 86 -6.72 1.18 -1.39
CA LEU A 86 -5.37 1.71 -1.45
C LEU A 86 -4.39 0.64 -0.98
N THR A 87 -3.36 0.36 -1.78
CA THR A 87 -2.21 -0.47 -1.41
C THR A 87 -1.00 0.43 -1.18
N ILE A 88 -0.30 0.25 -0.07
CA ILE A 88 1.04 0.81 0.17
C ILE A 88 1.99 -0.38 0.35
N ALA A 89 3.09 -0.40 -0.39
CA ALA A 89 4.00 -1.54 -0.42
C ALA A 89 5.46 -1.11 -0.60
N ALA A 90 6.38 -1.93 -0.11
CA ALA A 90 7.81 -1.75 -0.26
C ALA A 90 8.48 -3.13 -0.40
N ALA A 91 9.65 -3.19 -1.05
CA ALA A 91 10.45 -4.41 -1.00
C ALA A 91 10.90 -4.66 0.46
N PRO A 92 10.93 -5.92 0.93
CA PRO A 92 11.49 -6.20 2.23
C PRO A 92 13.01 -5.92 2.18
N PRO A 93 13.62 -5.47 3.29
CA PRO A 93 15.07 -5.38 3.41
C PRO A 93 15.71 -6.73 3.03
N ILE A 94 16.73 -6.71 2.17
CA ILE A 94 17.39 -7.91 1.61
C ILE A 94 17.90 -8.87 2.72
N ALA A 95 18.13 -8.36 3.93
CA ALA A 95 18.63 -9.12 5.08
C ALA A 95 17.52 -9.77 5.94
N SER A 96 16.24 -9.52 5.68
CA SER A 96 15.15 -9.91 6.59
C SER A 96 14.24 -10.97 5.96
N THR A 97 14.47 -12.23 6.34
CA THR A 97 13.56 -13.36 6.10
C THR A 97 12.66 -13.67 7.30
N ASP A 98 12.89 -13.01 8.44
CA ASP A 98 12.08 -13.17 9.64
C ASP A 98 10.76 -12.38 9.53
N ILE A 99 9.65 -13.11 9.54
CA ILE A 99 8.29 -12.57 9.48
C ILE A 99 8.01 -11.64 10.68
N ALA A 100 8.55 -11.93 11.87
CA ALA A 100 8.34 -11.09 13.04
C ALA A 100 9.01 -9.72 12.87
N THR A 101 10.23 -9.70 12.36
CA THR A 101 10.96 -8.46 12.03
C THR A 101 10.28 -7.67 10.91
N LEU A 102 9.75 -8.34 9.87
CA LEU A 102 9.00 -7.67 8.79
C LEU A 102 7.64 -7.12 9.25
N ALA A 103 7.08 -7.67 10.33
CA ALA A 103 5.81 -7.23 10.91
C ALA A 103 5.96 -6.13 11.97
N ALA A 104 7.17 -5.82 12.42
CA ALA A 104 7.46 -4.79 13.43
C ALA A 104 7.26 -3.37 12.87
N ASP A 105 6.84 -2.42 13.71
CA ASP A 105 6.60 -0.94 13.63
C ASP A 105 6.36 -0.26 12.26
N TRP A 106 7.09 -0.63 11.21
CA TRP A 106 6.94 -0.13 9.85
C TRP A 106 5.50 -0.21 9.29
N PRO A 107 4.72 -1.29 9.50
CA PRO A 107 3.33 -1.33 9.03
C PRO A 107 2.43 -0.28 9.69
N GLU A 108 2.68 0.14 10.93
CA GLU A 108 1.84 1.12 11.63
C GLU A 108 1.98 2.53 11.04
N ALA A 109 3.22 2.95 10.72
CA ALA A 109 3.46 4.24 10.06
C ALA A 109 2.83 4.29 8.66
N LEU A 110 2.91 3.20 7.89
CA LEU A 110 2.28 3.09 6.58
C LEU A 110 0.75 3.11 6.68
N GLU A 111 0.19 2.44 7.69
CA GLU A 111 -1.25 2.46 7.97
C GLU A 111 -1.73 3.87 8.30
N ALA A 112 -1.03 4.59 9.18
CA ALA A 112 -1.39 5.95 9.53
C ALA A 112 -1.34 6.89 8.32
N ALA A 113 -0.30 6.80 7.49
CA ALA A 113 -0.17 7.60 6.26
C ALA A 113 -1.28 7.26 5.26
N GLY A 114 -1.52 5.97 5.00
CA GLY A 114 -2.56 5.53 4.08
C GLY A 114 -3.96 5.87 4.55
N LYS A 115 -4.23 5.79 5.86
CA LYS A 115 -5.52 6.20 6.44
C LYS A 115 -5.75 7.69 6.22
N SER A 116 -4.76 8.51 6.51
CA SER A 116 -4.86 9.96 6.30
C SER A 116 -5.13 10.31 4.82
N ALA A 117 -4.48 9.61 3.89
CA ALA A 117 -4.75 9.78 2.46
C ALA A 117 -6.15 9.27 2.05
N SER A 118 -6.59 8.13 2.58
CA SER A 118 -7.92 7.54 2.30
C SER A 118 -9.07 8.33 2.92
N ASP A 119 -8.81 9.10 3.98
CA ASP A 119 -9.75 10.06 4.58
C ASP A 119 -9.77 11.41 3.82
N GLY A 120 -8.94 11.56 2.78
CA GLY A 120 -8.87 12.77 1.94
C GLY A 120 -8.07 13.92 2.54
N ALA A 121 -7.27 13.68 3.59
CA ALA A 121 -6.46 14.71 4.22
C ALA A 121 -5.18 15.08 3.43
N MET A 122 -4.83 14.28 2.41
CA MET A 122 -3.72 14.55 1.49
C MET A 122 -3.98 13.95 0.10
N ASP A 123 -3.31 14.50 -0.91
CA ASP A 123 -3.29 13.97 -2.26
C ASP A 123 -2.14 12.97 -2.48
N GLY A 124 -1.97 12.51 -3.72
CA GLY A 124 -0.92 11.55 -4.06
C GLY A 124 0.50 12.11 -3.86
N ASP A 125 0.72 13.41 -4.06
CA ASP A 125 2.03 14.03 -3.85
C ASP A 125 2.33 14.15 -2.34
N GLY A 126 1.34 14.54 -1.54
CA GLY A 126 1.44 14.58 -0.07
C GLY A 126 1.70 13.20 0.53
N LEU A 127 1.00 12.17 0.05
CA LEU A 127 1.26 10.78 0.48
C LEU A 127 2.67 10.34 0.09
N ALA A 128 3.12 10.65 -1.12
CA ALA A 128 4.48 10.33 -1.56
C ALA A 128 5.55 10.98 -0.68
N ALA A 129 5.39 12.27 -0.36
CA ALA A 129 6.31 12.97 0.52
C ALA A 129 6.35 12.36 1.92
N ARG A 130 5.19 11.98 2.45
CA ARG A 130 5.07 11.36 3.78
C ARG A 130 5.70 9.97 3.85
N LEU A 131 5.64 9.18 2.78
CA LEU A 131 6.24 7.84 2.72
C LEU A 131 7.77 7.86 2.61
N VAL A 132 8.35 8.99 2.18
CA VAL A 132 9.81 9.16 2.07
C VAL A 132 10.41 9.79 3.33
N ALA A 133 9.59 10.41 4.18
CA ALA A 133 10.05 10.93 5.46
C ALA A 133 10.42 9.77 6.40
N PRO A 134 11.56 9.84 7.10
CA PRO A 134 11.81 8.92 8.21
C PRO A 134 10.71 9.08 9.28
N PRO A 135 10.38 8.01 10.02
CA PRO A 135 9.47 8.10 11.16
C PRO A 135 9.96 9.11 12.21
#